data_AF-A0A0E3LIK9-F1
#
_entry.id   AF-A0A0E3LIK9-F1
#
_cell.length_a   1.000
_cell.length_b   1.000
_cell.length_c   1.000
_cell.angle_alpha   90.00
_cell.angle_beta   90.00
_cell.angle_gamma   90.00
#
_symmetry.space_group_name_H-M   'P 1'
#
loop_
_entity.id
_entity.type
_entity.pdbx_description
1 polymer ?
#
loop_
_entity_poly.entity_id
_entity_poly.type
_entity_poly.pdbx_seq_one_letter_code
_entity_poly.pdbx_strand_id
1 'polypeptide(L)'
;MKIRVVSSKEEIDTLKLDEEIIHLAFRPSNKDIFKLILKCPEVKAIHIPSSYKKTISSSAQMYLSMQNIALLEGDVWGHRKDINEYSEISQRVFDRIQELKKEGLSDEDTIEKLVRETRLSPDFVSFIISN
;
A
#
# COMPACT_ATOMS: atom_id res chain seq x y z
N MET A 1 7.99 -0.44 -8.22
CA MET A 1 7.47 0.12 -6.95
C MET A 1 7.79 -0.87 -5.82
N LYS A 2 8.19 -0.37 -4.63
CA LYS A 2 8.55 -1.19 -3.47
C LYS A 2 7.65 -0.83 -2.27
N ILE A 3 7.37 -1.80 -1.42
CA ILE A 3 6.51 -1.67 -0.24
C ILE A 3 7.35 -2.02 0.97
N ARG A 4 7.54 -1.07 1.89
CA ARG A 4 8.26 -1.31 3.14
C ARG A 4 7.40 -2.10 4.11
N VAL A 5 7.84 -3.29 4.52
CA VAL A 5 7.05 -4.16 5.41
C VAL A 5 7.42 -3.90 6.87
N VAL A 6 6.43 -3.55 7.69
CA VAL A 6 6.57 -3.22 9.10
C VAL A 6 5.75 -4.21 9.94
N SER A 7 6.44 -4.99 10.76
CA SER A 7 5.83 -6.09 11.52
C SER A 7 5.52 -5.73 12.97
N SER A 8 6.03 -4.61 13.48
CA SER A 8 5.71 -4.13 14.83
C SER A 8 5.75 -2.61 14.92
N LYS A 9 5.16 -2.05 15.99
CA LYS A 9 5.13 -0.60 16.25
C LYS A 9 6.53 -0.03 16.57
N GLU A 10 7.43 -0.85 17.09
CA GLU A 10 8.81 -0.47 17.41
C GLU A 10 9.61 -0.17 16.12
N GLU A 11 9.30 -0.89 15.04
CA GLU A 11 9.97 -0.73 13.76
C GLU A 11 9.68 0.61 13.08
N ILE A 12 8.60 1.31 13.46
CA ILE A 12 8.28 2.64 12.94
C ILE A 12 9.47 3.60 13.11
N ASP A 13 10.21 3.51 14.22
CA ASP A 13 11.34 4.41 14.48
C ASP A 13 12.51 4.19 13.51
N THR A 14 12.59 3.00 12.92
CA THR A 14 13.66 2.58 12.00
C THR A 14 13.36 2.91 10.54
N LEU A 15 12.15 3.39 10.23
CA LEU A 15 11.76 3.76 8.88
C LEU A 15 12.63 4.90 8.33
N LYS A 16 12.87 4.86 7.03
CA LYS A 16 13.55 5.94 6.32
C LYS A 16 12.55 7.04 5.98
N LEU A 17 13.06 8.26 5.76
CA LEU A 17 12.21 9.42 5.49
C LEU A 17 11.56 9.36 4.10
N ASP A 18 12.17 8.61 3.17
CA ASP A 18 11.78 8.47 1.76
C ASP A 18 10.86 7.26 1.50
N GLU A 19 10.29 6.66 2.56
CA GLU A 19 9.37 5.54 2.40
C GLU A 19 8.01 5.99 1.86
N GLU A 20 7.68 5.60 0.64
CA GLU A 20 6.43 6.02 -0.03
C GLU A 20 5.23 5.10 0.27
N ILE A 21 5.46 3.78 0.39
CA ILE A 21 4.40 2.80 0.64
C ILE A 21 4.82 1.89 1.77
N ILE A 22 4.01 1.86 2.83
CA ILE A 22 4.29 1.07 4.02
C ILE A 22 3.19 0.03 4.20
N HIS A 23 3.58 -1.24 4.30
CA HIS A 23 2.69 -2.32 4.71
C HIS A 23 2.76 -2.57 6.22
N LEU A 24 1.62 -2.45 6.90
CA LEU A 24 1.50 -2.74 8.33
C LEU A 24 1.03 -4.19 8.52
N ALA A 25 1.94 -5.08 8.90
CA ALA A 25 1.64 -6.47 9.24
C ALA A 25 1.19 -6.66 10.70
N PHE A 26 0.86 -5.56 11.39
CA PHE A 26 0.25 -5.54 12.72
C PHE A 26 -0.95 -4.59 12.72
N ARG A 27 -1.83 -4.71 13.73
CA ARG A 27 -2.97 -3.80 13.90
C ARG A 27 -2.49 -2.48 14.54
N PRO A 28 -2.46 -1.35 13.82
CA PRO A 28 -1.98 -0.10 14.38
C PRO A 28 -3.04 0.59 15.25
N SER A 29 -2.59 1.29 16.29
CA SER A 29 -3.39 2.30 16.98
C SER A 29 -3.32 3.65 16.27
N ASN A 30 -4.20 4.60 16.64
CA ASN A 30 -4.10 5.98 16.13
C ASN A 30 -2.72 6.60 16.41
N LYS A 31 -2.11 6.28 17.57
CA LYS A 31 -0.77 6.75 17.93
C LYS A 31 0.29 6.23 16.94
N ASP A 32 0.19 4.96 16.54
CA ASP A 32 1.13 4.34 15.61
C ASP A 32 1.02 4.98 14.22
N ILE A 33 -0.22 5.24 13.76
CA ILE A 33 -0.48 5.92 12.48
C ILE A 33 0.14 7.33 12.48
N PHE A 34 -0.14 8.14 13.51
CA PHE A 34 0.41 9.49 13.58
C PHE A 34 1.94 9.49 13.67
N LYS A 35 2.50 8.57 14.46
CA LYS A 35 3.95 8.40 14.57
C LYS A 35 4.59 8.06 13.22
N LEU A 36 3.98 7.15 12.46
CA LEU A 36 4.45 6.76 11.13
C LEU A 36 4.47 7.95 10.16
N ILE A 37 3.41 8.74 10.14
CA ILE A 37 3.27 9.88 9.22
C ILE A 37 4.26 10.99 9.57
N LEU A 38 4.46 11.26 10.86
CA LEU A 38 5.50 12.19 11.31
C LEU A 38 6.91 11.73 10.97
N LYS A 39 7.15 10.41 10.98
CA LYS A 39 8.45 9.82 10.67
C LYS A 39 8.73 9.78 9.16
N CYS A 40 7.71 9.52 8.34
CA CYS A 40 7.84 9.32 6.90
C CYS A 40 6.98 10.35 6.15
N PRO A 41 7.49 11.58 5.94
CA PRO A 41 6.71 12.66 5.31
C PRO A 41 6.35 12.37 3.84
N GLU A 42 7.10 11.51 3.16
CA GLU A 42 6.87 11.14 1.76
C GLU A 42 5.90 9.97 1.58
N VAL A 43 5.27 9.49 2.66
CA VAL A 43 4.34 8.37 2.57
C VAL A 43 3.10 8.75 1.76
N LYS A 44 2.80 7.97 0.72
CA LYS A 44 1.64 8.14 -0.16
C LYS A 44 0.55 7.12 0.16
N ALA A 45 0.92 5.96 0.69
CA ALA A 45 -0.03 4.91 1.02
C ALA A 45 0.36 4.07 2.24
N ILE A 46 -0.65 3.74 3.04
CA ILE A 46 -0.60 2.70 4.06
C ILE A 46 -1.35 1.49 3.51
N HIS A 47 -0.62 0.41 3.28
CA HIS A 47 -1.14 -0.89 2.86
C HIS A 47 -1.38 -1.76 4.09
N ILE A 48 -2.57 -2.33 4.25
CA ILE A 48 -2.90 -3.08 5.47
C ILE A 48 -3.86 -4.24 5.20
N PRO A 49 -3.74 -5.38 5.92
CA PRO A 49 -4.70 -6.47 5.81
C PRO A 49 -6.14 -6.02 6.08
N SER A 50 -7.09 -6.61 5.37
CA SER A 50 -8.53 -6.32 5.49
C SER A 50 -9.03 -6.33 6.94
N SER A 51 -8.57 -7.31 7.72
CA SER A 51 -8.95 -7.50 9.12
C SER A 51 -8.49 -6.35 10.03
N TYR A 52 -7.42 -5.63 9.66
CA TYR A 52 -6.92 -4.49 10.42
C TYR A 52 -7.49 -3.17 9.87
N LYS A 53 -7.71 -3.05 8.54
CA LYS A 53 -8.38 -1.88 7.92
C LYS A 53 -9.72 -1.58 8.61
N LYS A 54 -10.51 -2.63 8.89
CA LYS A 54 -11.80 -2.54 9.61
C LYS A 54 -11.71 -1.97 11.02
N THR A 55 -10.54 -2.00 11.63
CA THR A 55 -10.30 -1.51 13.00
C THR A 55 -9.74 -0.09 13.04
N ILE A 56 -9.44 0.51 11.88
CA ILE A 56 -8.95 1.88 11.79
C ILE A 56 -10.10 2.85 12.08
N SER A 57 -9.92 3.69 13.09
CA SER A 57 -10.93 4.67 13.51
C SER A 57 -11.26 5.68 12.41
N SER A 58 -12.50 6.18 12.39
CA SER A 58 -12.92 7.22 11.43
C SER A 58 -12.05 8.47 11.50
N SER A 59 -11.59 8.86 12.70
CA SER A 59 -10.68 9.99 12.88
C SER A 59 -9.31 9.75 12.25
N ALA A 60 -8.77 8.53 12.34
CA ALA A 60 -7.53 8.18 11.68
C ALA A 60 -7.69 8.16 10.15
N GLN A 61 -8.80 7.62 9.64
CA GLN A 61 -9.11 7.66 8.20
C GLN A 61 -9.23 9.09 7.68
N MET A 62 -9.93 9.96 8.42
CA MET A 62 -10.05 11.38 8.09
C MET A 62 -8.68 12.07 8.07
N TYR A 63 -7.83 11.81 9.07
CA TYR A 63 -6.48 12.36 9.10
C TYR A 63 -5.64 11.93 7.89
N LEU A 64 -5.64 10.63 7.56
CA LEU A 64 -4.95 10.12 6.37
C LEU A 64 -5.43 10.81 5.10
N SER A 65 -6.75 10.96 4.93
CA SER A 65 -7.32 11.67 3.78
C SER A 65 -6.89 13.14 3.72
N MET A 66 -6.85 13.84 4.85
CA MET A 66 -6.37 15.23 4.91
C MET A 66 -4.89 15.37 4.53
N GLN A 67 -4.09 14.32 4.74
CA GLN A 67 -2.68 14.27 4.35
C GLN A 67 -2.47 13.71 2.93
N ASN A 68 -3.54 13.43 2.18
CA ASN A 68 -3.49 12.75 0.87
C ASN A 68 -2.81 11.37 0.91
N ILE A 69 -2.96 10.65 2.03
CA ILE A 69 -2.41 9.30 2.21
C ILE A 69 -3.52 8.28 1.96
N ALA A 70 -3.31 7.38 1.00
CA ALA A 70 -4.26 6.31 0.69
C ALA A 70 -4.20 5.19 1.72
N LEU A 71 -5.37 4.70 2.19
CA LEU A 71 -5.47 3.51 3.03
C LEU A 71 -5.87 2.31 2.17
N LEU A 72 -4.89 1.55 1.74
CA LEU A 72 -5.03 0.46 0.78
C LEU A 72 -5.24 -0.88 1.49
N GLU A 73 -6.21 -1.65 1.01
CA GLU A 73 -6.42 -3.01 1.49
C GLU A 73 -5.51 -4.00 0.77
N GLY A 74 -4.89 -4.91 1.51
CA GLY A 74 -4.19 -6.06 0.93
C GLY A 74 -3.12 -6.63 1.86
N ASP A 75 -2.42 -7.65 1.38
CA ASP A 75 -1.43 -8.38 2.15
C ASP A 75 -0.19 -8.70 1.29
N VAL A 76 0.96 -8.89 1.94
CA VAL A 76 2.23 -9.26 1.30
C VAL A 76 2.49 -10.76 1.45
N TRP A 77 1.55 -11.57 0.93
CA TRP A 77 1.55 -13.01 1.15
C TRP A 77 2.83 -13.69 0.64
N GLY A 78 3.43 -14.54 1.47
CA GLY A 78 4.68 -15.26 1.14
C GLY A 78 5.96 -14.42 1.24
N HIS A 79 5.86 -13.14 1.61
CA HIS A 79 7.03 -12.28 1.82
C HIS A 79 7.78 -12.65 3.11
N ARG A 80 9.11 -12.73 3.01
CA ARG A 80 10.02 -13.01 4.14
C ARG A 80 10.81 -11.76 4.52
N LYS A 81 10.27 -11.02 5.50
CA LYS A 81 10.87 -9.78 6.01
C LYS A 81 12.30 -9.96 6.54
N ASP A 82 12.61 -11.14 7.06
CA ASP A 82 13.94 -11.49 7.57
C ASP A 82 15.00 -11.60 6.46
N ILE A 83 14.58 -11.79 5.20
CA ILE A 83 15.45 -11.82 4.02
C ILE A 83 15.46 -10.46 3.32
N ASN A 84 14.29 -9.84 3.15
CA ASN A 84 14.15 -8.56 2.48
C ASN A 84 13.13 -7.70 3.22
N GLU A 85 13.52 -6.49 3.59
CA GLU A 85 12.69 -5.51 4.26
C GLU A 85 11.57 -4.91 3.39
N TYR A 86 11.66 -5.13 2.08
CA TYR A 86 10.78 -4.60 1.06
C TYR A 86 10.10 -5.71 0.27
N SER A 87 8.78 -5.61 0.11
CA SER A 87 8.03 -6.38 -0.88
C SER A 87 7.99 -5.59 -2.18
N GLU A 88 8.44 -6.19 -3.27
CA GLU A 88 8.48 -5.53 -4.59
C GLU A 88 7.28 -5.92 -5.44
N ILE A 89 6.70 -4.94 -6.13
CA ILE A 89 5.71 -5.20 -7.17
C ILE A 89 6.47 -5.54 -8.45
N SER A 90 6.16 -6.70 -9.02
CA SER A 90 6.77 -7.15 -10.28
C SER A 90 6.59 -6.14 -11.40
N GLN A 91 7.67 -5.88 -12.15
CA GLN A 91 7.66 -5.01 -13.33
C GLN A 91 6.58 -5.41 -14.35
N ARG A 92 6.27 -6.71 -14.44
CA ARG A 92 5.21 -7.25 -15.31
C ARG A 92 3.85 -6.61 -15.08
N VAL A 93 3.54 -6.17 -13.86
CA VAL A 93 2.27 -5.48 -13.57
C VAL A 93 2.21 -4.14 -14.29
N PHE A 94 3.31 -3.39 -14.27
CA PHE A 94 3.42 -2.09 -14.95
C PHE A 94 3.40 -2.25 -16.47
N ASP A 95 4.15 -3.23 -16.99
CA ASP A 95 4.17 -3.53 -18.41
C ASP A 95 2.76 -3.90 -18.90
N ARG A 96 2.04 -4.70 -18.10
CA ARG A 96 0.67 -5.09 -18.39
C ARG A 96 -0.31 -3.92 -18.38
N ILE A 97 -0.20 -3.00 -17.41
CA ILE A 97 -0.99 -1.76 -17.41
C ILE A 97 -0.79 -1.00 -18.73
N GLN A 98 0.45 -0.85 -19.18
CA GLN A 98 0.76 -0.12 -20.41
C GLN A 98 0.23 -0.82 -21.67
N GLU A 99 0.26 -2.16 -21.71
CA GLU A 99 -0.37 -2.94 -22.79
C GLU A 99 -1.88 -2.71 -22.85
N LEU A 100 -2.58 -2.83 -21.72
CA LEU A 100 -4.03 -2.66 -21.66
C LEU A 100 -4.46 -1.23 -22.03
N LYS A 101 -3.70 -0.21 -21.62
CA LYS A 101 -3.93 1.18 -22.05
C LYS A 101 -3.71 1.37 -23.54
N LYS A 102 -2.72 0.69 -24.15
CA LYS A 102 -2.50 0.71 -25.60
C LYS A 102 -3.60 -0.02 -26.39
N GLU A 103 -4.18 -1.06 -25.80
CA GLU A 103 -5.37 -1.75 -26.33
C GLU A 103 -6.64 -0.86 -26.28
N GLY A 104 -6.57 0.30 -25.61
CA GLY A 104 -7.67 1.27 -25.54
C GLY A 104 -8.69 0.97 -24.45
N LEU A 105 -8.35 0.12 -23.47
CA LEU A 105 -9.23 -0.17 -22.33
C LEU A 105 -9.39 1.06 -21.43
N SER A 106 -10.57 1.17 -20.82
CA SER A 106 -10.82 2.11 -19.73
C SER A 106 -9.98 1.77 -18.50
N ASP A 107 -9.82 2.71 -17.57
CA ASP A 107 -9.15 2.43 -16.30
C ASP A 107 -9.95 1.39 -15.49
N GLU A 108 -11.28 1.41 -15.55
CA GLU A 108 -12.14 0.42 -14.89
C GLU A 108 -11.93 -1.00 -15.44
N ASP A 109 -11.94 -1.17 -16.77
CA ASP A 109 -11.71 -2.47 -17.41
C ASP A 109 -10.28 -2.97 -17.14
N THR A 110 -9.32 -2.04 -17.10
CA THR A 110 -7.91 -2.34 -16.77
C THR A 110 -7.78 -2.85 -15.33
N ILE A 111 -8.47 -2.22 -14.36
CA ILE A 111 -8.50 -2.67 -12.97
C ILE A 111 -9.11 -4.06 -12.87
N GLU A 112 -10.28 -4.31 -13.47
CA GLU A 112 -10.95 -5.61 -13.42
C GLU A 112 -10.07 -6.73 -13.96
N LYS A 113 -9.40 -6.49 -15.09
CA LYS A 113 -8.51 -7.47 -15.73
C LYS A 113 -7.26 -7.73 -14.88
N LEU A 114 -6.61 -6.70 -14.35
CA LEU A 114 -5.43 -6.85 -13.51
C LEU A 114 -5.73 -7.52 -12.16
N VAL A 115 -6.89 -7.27 -11.56
CA VAL A 115 -7.28 -7.97 -10.31
C VAL A 115 -7.51 -9.47 -10.57
N ARG A 116 -7.88 -9.87 -11.79
CA ARG A 116 -7.99 -11.28 -12.18
C ARG A 116 -6.64 -11.92 -12.50
N GLU A 117 -5.77 -11.17 -13.17
CA GLU A 117 -4.44 -11.62 -13.59
C GLU A 117 -3.42 -11.60 -12.43
N THR A 118 -3.63 -10.74 -11.44
CA THR A 118 -2.77 -10.54 -10.27
C THR A 118 -3.53 -10.87 -8.98
N ARG A 119 -2.82 -10.98 -7.85
CA ARG A 119 -3.45 -11.08 -6.52
C ARG A 119 -3.55 -9.74 -5.81
N LEU A 120 -3.41 -8.63 -6.55
CA LEU A 120 -3.48 -7.28 -6.01
C LEU A 120 -4.96 -6.90 -5.80
N SER A 121 -5.22 -6.08 -4.76
CA SER A 121 -6.56 -5.58 -4.52
C SER A 121 -6.95 -4.52 -5.57
N PRO A 122 -8.25 -4.33 -5.83
CA PRO A 122 -8.73 -3.25 -6.71
C PRO A 122 -8.21 -1.87 -6.28
N ASP A 123 -8.27 -1.57 -4.98
CA ASP A 123 -7.75 -0.32 -4.40
C ASP A 123 -6.28 -0.12 -4.75
N PHE A 124 -5.47 -1.18 -4.66
CA PHE A 124 -4.05 -1.07 -4.93
C PHE A 124 -3.74 -0.92 -6.41
N VAL A 125 -4.46 -1.62 -7.29
CA VAL A 125 -4.33 -1.45 -8.74
C VAL A 125 -4.72 -0.04 -9.16
N SER A 126 -5.82 0.49 -8.62
CA SER A 126 -6.26 1.87 -8.86
C SER A 126 -5.21 2.89 -8.40
N PHE A 127 -4.59 2.66 -7.24
CA PHE A 127 -3.49 3.48 -6.73
C PHE A 127 -2.28 3.48 -7.68
N ILE A 128 -1.88 2.31 -8.18
CA ILE A 128 -0.76 2.16 -9.13
C ILE A 128 -1.05 2.84 -10.48
N ILE A 129 -2.29 2.83 -10.94
CA ILE A 129 -2.66 3.48 -12.20
C ILE A 129 -2.61 5.01 -12.08
N SER A 130 -2.90 5.52 -10.88
CA SER A 130 -3.01 6.97 -10.61
C SER A 130 -1.70 7.63 -10.17
N ASN A 131 -0.63 6.86 -9.92
CA ASN A 131 0.67 7.34 -9.41
C ASN A 131 1.84 6.71 -10.16
#